data_AF-A0A2G9R979-F1
#
_entry.id   AF-A0A2G9R979-F1
#
_cell.length_a   1.000
_cell.length_b   1.000
_cell.length_c   1.000
_cell.angle_alpha   90.00
_cell.angle_beta   90.00
_cell.angle_gamma   90.00
#
_symmetry.space_group_name_H-M   'P 1'
#
loop_
_entity.id
_entity.type
_entity.pdbx_description
1 polymer ?
#
loop_
_entity_poly.entity_id
_entity_poly.type
_entity_poly.pdbx_seq_one_letter_code
_entity_poly.pdbx_strand_id
1 'polypeptide(L)'
;LNLQKVQLDRICLQEVKRSSYEHTRKCADQLLLLGQTDRAVQLLLETSAENPQYYCDSLKACLVTTVTSSGPSQSTIKLVATNMIANGKLAEGVQLLCLIDKAADACRYLQTYNEWNHAAWLAKVRLNPEECAEVMKRWVDHLCSPHINQKYKAILVLLSLGCFRKVIEMLHRATKPKQRSDEKPYGPTIERRTEYTGEREGEHYASRKVDPSTICNRLLSLTFTGIYAETGDPIPT
;
A
#
# COMPACT_ATOMS: atom_id res chain seq x y z
N LEU A 1 10.36 -7.99 54.54
CA LEU A 1 9.46 -8.71 53.61
C LEU A 1 9.29 -7.85 52.36
N ASN A 2 9.78 -8.30 51.21
CA ASN A 2 9.54 -7.60 49.94
C ASN A 2 8.13 -7.98 49.46
N LEU A 3 7.15 -7.11 49.73
CA LEU A 3 5.75 -7.32 49.38
C LEU A 3 5.57 -7.51 47.86
N GLN A 4 6.31 -6.78 47.05
CA GLN A 4 6.28 -6.91 45.58
C GLN A 4 6.71 -8.32 45.15
N LYS A 5 7.79 -8.85 45.72
CA LYS A 5 8.26 -10.22 45.45
C LYS A 5 7.20 -11.26 45.80
N VAL A 6 6.53 -11.12 46.94
CA VAL A 6 5.43 -12.03 47.33
C VAL A 6 4.26 -11.98 46.36
N GLN A 7 3.93 -10.79 45.82
CA GLN A 7 2.88 -10.67 44.80
C GLN A 7 3.29 -11.30 43.47
N LEU A 8 4.56 -11.16 43.06
CA LEU A 8 5.08 -11.81 41.86
C LEU A 8 4.99 -13.33 41.97
N ASP A 9 5.41 -13.92 43.09
CA ASP A 9 5.33 -15.36 43.32
C ASP A 9 3.87 -15.88 43.23
N ARG A 10 2.90 -15.09 43.73
CA ARG A 10 1.47 -15.40 43.60
C ARG A 10 0.99 -15.37 42.16
N ILE A 11 1.42 -14.38 41.38
CA ILE A 11 1.05 -14.26 39.97
C ILE A 11 1.62 -15.42 39.17
N CYS A 12 2.89 -15.81 39.37
CA CYS A 12 3.47 -16.97 38.70
C CYS A 12 2.66 -18.25 38.96
N LEU A 13 2.17 -18.45 40.20
CA LEU A 13 1.29 -19.59 40.51
C LEU A 13 -0.07 -19.50 39.82
N GLN A 14 -0.66 -18.31 39.71
CA GLN A 14 -1.93 -18.10 39.00
C GLN A 14 -1.78 -18.28 37.50
N GLU A 15 -0.66 -17.86 36.95
CA GLU A 15 -0.33 -17.94 35.54
C GLU A 15 -0.27 -19.39 35.06
N VAL A 16 0.39 -20.28 35.81
CA VAL A 16 0.43 -21.73 35.54
C VAL A 16 -0.97 -22.36 35.58
N LYS A 17 -1.89 -21.78 36.36
CA LYS A 17 -3.27 -22.28 36.52
C LYS A 17 -4.28 -21.64 35.58
N ARG A 18 -3.85 -20.74 34.69
CA ARG A 18 -4.75 -20.08 33.74
C ARG A 18 -5.42 -21.09 32.82
N SER A 19 -6.74 -21.05 32.80
CA SER A 19 -7.59 -21.86 31.92
C SER A 19 -8.54 -21.04 31.05
N SER A 20 -8.65 -19.73 31.31
CA SER A 20 -9.60 -18.85 30.64
C SER A 20 -8.97 -17.50 30.35
N TYR A 21 -9.55 -16.80 29.38
CA TYR A 21 -9.17 -15.43 29.05
C TYR A 21 -9.24 -14.47 30.25
N GLU A 22 -10.24 -14.64 31.13
CA GLU A 22 -10.36 -13.80 32.33
C GLU A 22 -9.18 -14.00 33.30
N HIS A 23 -8.64 -15.23 33.41
CA HIS A 23 -7.43 -15.50 34.17
C HIS A 23 -6.20 -14.85 33.51
N THR A 24 -6.09 -14.95 32.19
CA THR A 24 -5.06 -14.28 31.38
C THR A 24 -5.04 -12.78 31.63
N ARG A 25 -6.20 -12.12 31.51
CA ARG A 25 -6.35 -10.68 31.69
C ARG A 25 -5.95 -10.24 33.08
N LYS A 26 -6.44 -10.93 34.12
CA LYS A 26 -6.09 -10.61 35.52
C LYS A 26 -4.59 -10.73 35.79
N CYS A 27 -3.94 -11.76 35.27
CA CYS A 27 -2.49 -11.91 35.40
C CYS A 27 -1.75 -10.78 34.69
N ALA A 28 -2.13 -10.47 33.44
CA ALA A 28 -1.52 -9.39 32.66
C ALA A 28 -1.66 -8.02 33.36
N ASP A 29 -2.84 -7.70 33.87
CA ASP A 29 -3.10 -6.44 34.59
C ASP A 29 -2.24 -6.33 35.86
N GLN A 30 -2.13 -7.39 36.64
CA GLN A 30 -1.30 -7.40 37.84
C GLN A 30 0.20 -7.29 37.50
N LEU A 31 0.68 -7.96 36.45
CA LEU A 31 2.06 -7.83 35.98
C LEU A 31 2.39 -6.40 35.57
N LEU A 32 1.48 -5.72 34.86
CA LEU A 32 1.66 -4.30 34.50
C LEU A 32 1.79 -3.41 35.74
N LEU A 33 0.91 -3.58 36.73
CA LEU A 33 0.94 -2.79 37.97
C LEU A 33 2.22 -3.03 38.79
N LEU A 34 2.83 -4.22 38.68
CA LEU A 34 4.09 -4.55 39.33
C LEU A 34 5.33 -4.23 38.50
N GLY A 35 5.17 -3.64 37.31
CA GLY A 35 6.25 -3.24 36.41
C GLY A 35 6.86 -4.37 35.58
N GLN A 36 6.24 -5.56 35.54
CA GLN A 36 6.69 -6.71 34.73
C GLN A 36 6.12 -6.64 33.31
N THR A 37 6.52 -5.62 32.55
CA THR A 37 5.90 -5.27 31.27
C THR A 37 6.16 -6.28 30.17
N ASP A 38 7.35 -6.88 30.10
CA ASP A 38 7.67 -7.85 29.04
C ASP A 38 6.78 -9.09 29.12
N ARG A 39 6.58 -9.62 30.33
CA ARG A 39 5.70 -10.77 30.53
C ARG A 39 4.24 -10.41 30.32
N ALA A 40 3.80 -9.22 30.77
CA ALA A 40 2.44 -8.75 30.50
C ALA A 40 2.14 -8.65 29.01
N VAL A 41 3.09 -8.12 28.21
CA VAL A 41 2.97 -8.05 26.75
C VAL A 41 2.83 -9.44 26.15
N GLN A 42 3.63 -10.41 26.58
CA GLN A 42 3.49 -11.80 26.11
C GLN A 42 2.09 -12.34 26.39
N LEU A 43 1.55 -12.15 27.59
CA LEU A 43 0.20 -12.62 27.93
C LEU A 43 -0.91 -11.94 27.13
N LEU A 44 -0.78 -10.65 26.81
CA LEU A 44 -1.75 -9.92 25.97
C LEU A 44 -1.73 -10.43 24.52
N LEU A 45 -0.55 -10.80 24.01
CA LEU A 45 -0.40 -11.32 22.65
C LEU A 45 -0.82 -12.79 22.50
N GLU A 46 -1.08 -13.50 23.59
CA GLU A 46 -1.69 -14.84 23.59
C GLU A 46 -3.20 -14.81 23.35
N THR A 47 -3.85 -13.65 23.42
CA THR A 47 -5.30 -13.52 23.13
C THR A 47 -5.55 -13.96 21.68
N SER A 48 -6.48 -14.90 21.46
CA SER A 48 -6.77 -15.40 20.11
C SER A 48 -7.56 -14.38 19.29
N ALA A 49 -7.41 -14.41 17.96
CA ALA A 49 -8.01 -13.43 17.05
C ALA A 49 -9.55 -13.48 17.02
N GLU A 50 -10.13 -14.62 17.40
CA GLU A 50 -11.57 -14.83 17.52
C GLU A 50 -12.15 -14.20 18.80
N ASN A 51 -11.29 -13.88 19.78
CA ASN A 51 -11.72 -13.22 21.00
C ASN A 51 -12.05 -11.74 20.73
N PRO A 52 -13.23 -11.23 21.14
CA PRO A 52 -13.60 -9.82 20.97
C PRO A 52 -12.57 -8.83 21.50
N GLN A 53 -11.82 -9.23 22.54
CA GLN A 53 -10.85 -8.39 23.24
C GLN A 53 -9.46 -8.38 22.58
N TYR A 54 -9.23 -9.22 21.56
CA TYR A 54 -7.98 -9.32 20.81
C TYR A 54 -7.43 -7.97 20.34
N TYR A 55 -8.31 -7.12 19.81
CA TYR A 55 -7.92 -5.81 19.28
C TYR A 55 -7.38 -4.90 20.40
N CYS A 56 -8.12 -4.78 21.49
CA CYS A 56 -7.75 -3.97 22.64
C CYS A 56 -6.46 -4.49 23.30
N ASP A 57 -6.31 -5.80 23.43
CA ASP A 57 -5.12 -6.39 24.05
C ASP A 57 -3.87 -6.20 23.17
N SER A 58 -4.03 -6.35 21.85
CA SER A 58 -2.97 -6.08 20.87
C SER A 58 -2.52 -4.62 20.91
N LEU A 59 -3.45 -3.66 20.97
CA LEU A 59 -3.11 -2.24 21.08
C LEU A 59 -2.46 -1.92 22.43
N LYS A 60 -2.96 -2.50 23.52
CA LYS A 60 -2.37 -2.35 24.86
C LYS A 60 -0.94 -2.88 24.89
N ALA A 61 -0.69 -4.03 24.27
CA ALA A 61 0.66 -4.59 24.11
C ALA A 61 1.57 -3.63 23.34
N CYS A 62 1.13 -3.09 22.20
CA CYS A 62 1.89 -2.09 21.43
C CYS A 62 2.19 -0.82 22.24
N LEU A 63 1.22 -0.31 23.00
CA LEU A 63 1.41 0.88 23.83
C LEU A 63 2.45 0.63 24.92
N VAL A 64 2.34 -0.49 25.63
CA VAL A 64 3.29 -0.87 26.68
C VAL A 64 4.69 -0.98 26.12
N THR A 65 4.90 -1.67 25.00
CA THR A 65 6.25 -1.82 24.42
C THR A 65 6.83 -0.49 23.92
N THR A 66 6.00 0.43 23.44
CA THR A 66 6.44 1.76 22.99
C THR A 66 6.91 2.62 24.15
N VAL A 67 6.22 2.59 25.29
CA VAL A 67 6.55 3.41 26.46
C VAL A 67 7.77 2.88 27.21
N THR A 68 7.99 1.57 27.23
CA THR A 68 9.05 0.96 28.02
C THR A 68 10.37 0.79 27.28
N SER A 69 10.42 1.03 25.97
CA SER A 69 11.60 0.66 25.17
C SER A 69 11.98 1.71 24.13
N SER A 70 13.27 2.11 24.13
CA SER A 70 13.85 3.03 23.14
C SER A 70 14.34 2.31 21.85
N GLY A 71 13.87 1.09 21.57
CA GLY A 71 14.33 0.30 20.41
C GLY A 71 13.56 -1.00 20.11
N PRO A 72 13.26 -1.88 21.09
CA PRO A 72 12.50 -3.13 20.90
C PRO A 72 11.03 -3.01 20.46
N SER A 73 10.41 -1.85 20.62
CA SER A 73 8.98 -1.60 20.35
C SER A 73 8.55 -1.96 18.93
N GLN A 74 9.44 -1.73 17.97
CA GLN A 74 9.19 -1.90 16.54
C GLN A 74 8.92 -3.36 16.17
N SER A 75 9.62 -4.31 16.77
CA SER A 75 9.46 -5.75 16.48
C SER A 75 8.10 -6.27 16.96
N THR A 76 7.68 -5.87 18.16
CA THR A 76 6.36 -6.26 18.69
C THR A 76 5.24 -5.62 17.89
N ILE A 77 5.35 -4.33 17.56
CA ILE A 77 4.33 -3.65 16.74
C ILE A 77 4.25 -4.28 15.36
N LYS A 78 5.39 -4.63 14.74
CA LYS A 78 5.41 -5.35 13.46
C LYS A 78 4.72 -6.71 13.57
N LEU A 79 4.99 -7.48 14.63
CA LEU A 79 4.33 -8.77 14.87
C LEU A 79 2.81 -8.58 14.97
N VAL A 80 2.35 -7.64 15.79
CA VAL A 80 0.92 -7.33 15.95
C VAL A 80 0.31 -6.93 14.62
N ALA A 81 0.96 -6.04 13.87
CA ALA A 81 0.49 -5.58 12.57
C ALA A 81 0.32 -6.73 11.56
N THR A 82 1.34 -7.58 11.43
CA THR A 82 1.28 -8.73 10.51
C THR A 82 0.21 -9.75 10.92
N ASN A 83 -0.01 -9.93 12.23
CA ASN A 83 -1.06 -10.80 12.74
C ASN A 83 -2.46 -10.22 12.46
N MET A 84 -2.65 -8.91 12.60
CA MET A 84 -3.90 -8.24 12.22
C MET A 84 -4.21 -8.43 10.72
N ILE A 85 -3.22 -8.25 9.86
CA ILE A 85 -3.36 -8.44 8.40
C ILE A 85 -3.76 -9.89 8.09
N ALA A 86 -3.08 -10.87 8.70
CA ALA A 86 -3.37 -12.29 8.50
C ALA A 86 -4.81 -12.66 8.91
N ASN A 87 -5.37 -11.96 9.91
CA ASN A 87 -6.73 -12.16 10.42
C ASN A 87 -7.77 -11.22 9.78
N GLY A 88 -7.49 -10.64 8.61
CA GLY A 88 -8.44 -9.84 7.84
C GLY A 88 -8.61 -8.38 8.29
N LYS A 89 -7.86 -7.93 9.30
CA LYS A 89 -7.81 -6.53 9.76
C LYS A 89 -6.70 -5.78 9.02
N LEU A 90 -6.87 -5.68 7.70
CA LEU A 90 -5.84 -5.15 6.80
C LEU A 90 -5.52 -3.68 7.09
N ALA A 91 -6.56 -2.85 7.29
CA ALA A 91 -6.39 -1.41 7.50
C ALA A 91 -5.59 -1.10 8.78
N GLU A 92 -5.95 -1.74 9.89
CA GLU A 92 -5.33 -1.56 11.19
C GLU A 92 -3.87 -2.03 11.18
N GLY A 93 -3.59 -3.19 10.58
CA GLY A 93 -2.22 -3.66 10.44
C GLY A 93 -1.36 -2.77 9.52
N VAL A 94 -1.93 -2.26 8.42
CA VAL A 94 -1.25 -1.28 7.56
C VAL A 94 -0.92 0.01 8.32
N GLN A 95 -1.87 0.53 9.11
CA GLN A 95 -1.65 1.72 9.94
C GLN A 95 -0.52 1.49 10.94
N LEU A 96 -0.50 0.35 11.63
CA LEU A 96 0.58 0.00 12.56
C LEU A 96 1.94 -0.07 11.87
N LEU A 97 2.05 -0.72 10.70
CA LEU A 97 3.29 -0.75 9.91
C LEU A 97 3.75 0.66 9.52
N CYS A 98 2.83 1.56 9.19
CA CYS A 98 3.14 2.94 8.84
C CYS A 98 3.66 3.77 10.03
N LEU A 99 3.16 3.52 11.24
CA LEU A 99 3.62 4.16 12.48
C LEU A 99 5.05 3.78 12.84
N ILE A 100 5.52 2.62 12.36
CA ILE A 100 6.86 2.10 12.63
C ILE A 100 7.80 2.22 11.41
N ASP A 101 7.51 3.18 10.52
CA ASP A 101 8.29 3.46 9.31
C ASP A 101 8.53 2.23 8.41
N LYS A 102 7.58 1.29 8.41
CA LYS A 102 7.53 0.14 7.50
C LYS A 102 6.44 0.30 6.44
N ALA A 103 6.25 1.53 5.95
CA ALA A 103 5.28 1.84 4.90
C ALA A 103 5.53 1.02 3.60
N ALA A 104 6.79 0.70 3.29
CA ALA A 104 7.11 -0.13 2.13
C ALA A 104 6.62 -1.58 2.28
N ASP A 105 6.65 -2.13 3.50
CA ASP A 105 6.06 -3.44 3.81
C ASP A 105 4.53 -3.36 3.72
N ALA A 106 3.92 -2.30 4.25
CA ALA A 106 2.48 -2.07 4.17
C ALA A 106 1.97 -2.02 2.71
N CYS A 107 2.66 -1.30 1.82
CA CYS A 107 2.32 -1.30 0.40
C CYS A 107 2.34 -2.70 -0.22
N ARG A 108 3.30 -3.57 0.17
CA ARG A 108 3.35 -4.95 -0.34
C ARG A 108 2.13 -5.75 0.13
N TYR A 109 1.75 -5.63 1.41
CA TYR A 109 0.55 -6.28 1.91
C TYR A 109 -0.70 -5.79 1.19
N LEU A 110 -0.87 -4.47 1.01
CA LEU A 110 -1.99 -3.94 0.23
C LEU A 110 -2.04 -4.52 -1.19
N GLN A 111 -0.89 -4.64 -1.87
CA GLN A 111 -0.82 -5.27 -3.19
C GLN A 111 -1.19 -6.76 -3.17
N THR A 112 -0.73 -7.51 -2.17
CA THR A 112 -1.08 -8.94 -2.00
C THR A 112 -2.57 -9.14 -1.77
N TYR A 113 -3.22 -8.22 -1.05
CA TYR A 113 -4.66 -8.24 -0.78
C TYR A 113 -5.48 -7.47 -1.84
N ASN A 114 -4.89 -7.20 -3.01
CA ASN A 114 -5.54 -6.58 -4.17
C ASN A 114 -6.02 -5.13 -3.96
N GLU A 115 -5.54 -4.45 -2.92
CA GLU A 115 -5.80 -3.05 -2.58
C GLU A 115 -4.83 -2.09 -3.31
N TRP A 116 -4.78 -2.19 -4.64
CA TRP A 116 -3.77 -1.50 -5.45
C TRP A 116 -3.87 0.03 -5.41
N ASN A 117 -5.09 0.59 -5.41
CA ASN A 117 -5.27 2.04 -5.35
C ASN A 117 -4.76 2.58 -4.00
N HIS A 118 -5.08 1.89 -2.90
CA HIS A 118 -4.62 2.26 -1.57
C HIS A 118 -3.09 2.13 -1.45
N ALA A 119 -2.50 1.05 -1.99
CA ALA A 119 -1.05 0.88 -2.04
C ALA A 119 -0.36 2.03 -2.78
N ALA A 120 -0.93 2.45 -3.92
CA ALA A 120 -0.41 3.55 -4.74
C ALA A 120 -0.52 4.91 -4.04
N TRP A 121 -1.64 5.19 -3.38
CA TRP A 121 -1.79 6.40 -2.56
C TRP A 121 -0.77 6.42 -1.42
N LEU A 122 -0.70 5.32 -0.66
CA LEU A 122 0.20 5.21 0.48
C LEU A 122 1.66 5.38 0.06
N ALA A 123 2.05 4.77 -1.06
CA ALA A 123 3.38 4.89 -1.62
C ALA A 123 3.75 6.35 -1.92
N LYS A 124 2.84 7.10 -2.54
CA LYS A 124 3.07 8.50 -2.89
C LYS A 124 3.22 9.42 -1.68
N VAL A 125 2.52 9.13 -0.57
CA VAL A 125 2.50 10.01 0.60
C VAL A 125 3.51 9.61 1.69
N ARG A 126 4.03 8.37 1.69
CA ARG A 126 4.95 7.87 2.72
C ARG A 126 6.32 7.43 2.20
N LEU A 127 6.45 7.04 0.94
CA LEU A 127 7.70 6.48 0.42
C LEU A 127 8.52 7.53 -0.32
N ASN A 128 9.83 7.29 -0.40
CA ASN A 128 10.68 8.08 -1.26
C ASN A 128 10.36 7.83 -2.76
N PRO A 129 10.79 8.70 -3.69
CA PRO A 129 10.46 8.56 -5.11
C PRO A 129 10.87 7.22 -5.74
N GLU A 130 11.99 6.62 -5.30
CA GLU A 130 12.49 5.36 -5.84
C GLU A 130 11.59 4.19 -5.41
N GLU A 131 11.31 4.08 -4.12
CA GLU A 131 10.41 3.07 -3.56
C GLU A 131 8.98 3.22 -4.08
N CYS A 132 8.49 4.45 -4.18
CA CYS A 132 7.19 4.75 -4.78
C CYS A 132 7.13 4.27 -6.23
N ALA A 133 8.18 4.53 -7.03
CA ALA A 133 8.25 4.06 -8.41
C ALA A 133 8.18 2.53 -8.51
N GLU A 134 8.82 1.80 -7.60
CA GLU A 134 8.75 0.33 -7.56
C GLU A 134 7.34 -0.18 -7.25
N VAL A 135 6.63 0.42 -6.30
CA VAL A 135 5.22 0.06 -6.00
C VAL A 135 4.33 0.31 -7.23
N MET A 136 4.49 1.47 -7.87
CA MET A 136 3.69 1.85 -9.04
C MET A 136 4.00 0.98 -10.27
N LYS A 137 5.26 0.57 -10.48
CA LYS A 137 5.65 -0.36 -11.56
C LYS A 137 4.95 -1.71 -11.42
N ARG A 138 4.92 -2.28 -10.20
CA ARG A 138 4.18 -3.52 -9.93
C ARG A 138 2.69 -3.38 -10.24
N TRP A 139 2.11 -2.21 -9.94
CA TRP A 139 0.72 -1.94 -10.29
C TRP A 139 0.50 -1.86 -11.81
N VAL A 140 1.41 -1.23 -12.56
CA VAL A 140 1.40 -1.23 -14.03
C VAL A 140 1.41 -2.66 -14.58
N ASP A 141 2.29 -3.51 -14.05
CA ASP A 141 2.38 -4.92 -14.47
C ASP A 141 1.06 -5.66 -14.18
N HIS A 142 0.47 -5.44 -13.01
CA HIS A 142 -0.86 -5.98 -12.66
C HIS A 142 -1.96 -5.51 -13.63
N LEU A 143 -2.03 -4.21 -13.92
CA LEU A 143 -3.02 -3.63 -14.85
C LEU A 143 -2.84 -4.14 -16.29
N CYS A 144 -1.60 -4.43 -16.70
CA CYS A 144 -1.28 -4.97 -18.02
C CYS A 144 -1.47 -6.49 -18.12
N SER A 145 -1.71 -7.17 -17.01
CA SER A 145 -1.96 -8.61 -17.00
C SER A 145 -3.17 -8.95 -17.89
N PRO A 146 -3.20 -10.14 -18.53
CA PRO A 146 -4.25 -10.50 -19.46
C PRO A 146 -5.64 -10.56 -18.81
N HIS A 147 -5.71 -10.81 -17.51
CA HIS A 147 -6.96 -10.88 -16.75
C HIS A 147 -7.56 -9.51 -16.45
N ILE A 148 -6.72 -8.51 -16.17
CA ILE A 148 -7.18 -7.15 -15.83
C ILE A 148 -7.32 -6.28 -17.09
N ASN A 149 -6.31 -6.31 -17.97
CA ASN A 149 -6.27 -5.64 -19.27
C ASN A 149 -6.64 -4.14 -19.26
N GLN A 150 -6.39 -3.43 -18.14
CA GLN A 150 -6.64 -2.00 -17.98
C GLN A 150 -5.45 -1.17 -18.48
N LYS A 151 -5.11 -1.31 -19.76
CA LYS A 151 -3.92 -0.72 -20.37
C LYS A 151 -3.91 0.82 -20.35
N TYR A 152 -5.08 1.46 -20.43
CA TYR A 152 -5.19 2.92 -20.34
C TYR A 152 -4.82 3.42 -18.93
N LYS A 153 -5.31 2.75 -17.87
CA LYS A 153 -4.95 3.06 -16.49
C LYS A 153 -3.45 2.86 -16.25
N ALA A 154 -2.87 1.80 -16.82
CA ALA A 154 -1.43 1.56 -16.78
C ALA A 154 -0.62 2.68 -17.46
N ILE A 155 -1.10 3.21 -18.60
CA ILE A 155 -0.48 4.35 -19.27
C ILE A 155 -0.52 5.62 -18.39
N LEU A 156 -1.65 5.90 -17.74
CA LEU A 156 -1.76 7.03 -16.81
C LEU A 156 -0.79 6.91 -15.64
N VAL A 157 -0.63 5.70 -15.10
CA VAL A 157 0.36 5.44 -14.05
C VAL A 157 1.78 5.68 -14.55
N LEU A 158 2.14 5.17 -15.73
CA LEU A 158 3.47 5.39 -16.31
C LEU A 158 3.76 6.87 -16.62
N LEU A 159 2.75 7.63 -17.04
CA LEU A 159 2.84 9.09 -17.20
C LEU A 159 3.15 9.75 -15.86
N SER A 160 2.48 9.33 -14.78
CA SER A 160 2.71 9.85 -13.43
C SER A 160 4.10 9.55 -12.88
N LEU A 161 4.79 8.55 -13.44
CA LEU A 161 6.19 8.21 -13.14
C LEU A 161 7.21 8.91 -14.06
N GLY A 162 6.76 9.71 -15.03
CA GLY A 162 7.64 10.31 -16.05
C GLY A 162 8.25 9.30 -17.03
N CYS A 163 7.70 8.08 -17.11
CA CYS A 163 8.20 7.01 -17.97
C CYS A 163 7.72 7.16 -19.43
N PHE A 164 7.96 8.31 -20.05
CA PHE A 164 7.40 8.69 -21.36
C PHE A 164 7.72 7.70 -22.48
N ARG A 165 8.93 7.12 -22.50
CA ARG A 165 9.31 6.11 -23.49
C ARG A 165 8.37 4.90 -23.48
N LYS A 166 8.08 4.36 -22.28
CA LYS A 166 7.16 3.22 -22.12
C LYS A 166 5.72 3.59 -22.49
N VAL A 167 5.30 4.82 -22.18
CA VAL A 167 3.97 5.33 -22.56
C VAL A 167 3.79 5.33 -24.08
N ILE A 168 4.76 5.88 -24.81
CA ILE A 168 4.75 5.93 -26.28
C ILE A 168 4.72 4.52 -26.85
N GLU A 169 5.55 3.61 -26.33
CA GLU A 169 5.57 2.20 -26.75
C GLU A 169 4.20 1.52 -26.55
N MET A 170 3.54 1.75 -25.40
CA MET A 170 2.23 1.18 -25.10
C MET A 170 1.12 1.76 -25.99
N LEU A 171 1.11 3.08 -26.20
CA LEU A 171 0.16 3.74 -27.11
C LEU A 171 0.33 3.23 -28.54
N HIS A 172 1.56 3.17 -29.03
CA HIS A 172 1.83 2.66 -30.39
C HIS A 172 1.35 1.21 -30.57
N ARG A 173 1.51 0.36 -29.55
CA ARG A 173 0.96 -1.01 -29.57
C ARG A 173 -0.57 -1.04 -29.53
N ALA A 174 -1.21 -0.07 -28.88
CA ALA A 174 -2.66 0.05 -28.83
C ALA A 174 -3.26 0.63 -30.12
N THR A 175 -2.52 1.47 -30.84
CA THR A 175 -2.98 2.13 -32.08
C THR A 175 -2.67 1.33 -33.35
N LYS A 176 -1.87 0.26 -33.28
CA LYS A 176 -1.69 -0.62 -34.45
C LYS A 176 -3.04 -1.23 -34.82
N PRO A 177 -3.58 -1.00 -36.03
CA PRO A 177 -4.81 -1.65 -36.45
C PRO A 177 -4.58 -3.16 -36.41
N LYS A 178 -5.51 -3.90 -35.79
CA LYS A 178 -5.57 -5.35 -35.95
C LYS A 178 -5.67 -5.61 -37.45
N GLN A 179 -4.59 -6.10 -38.07
CA GLN A 179 -4.65 -6.56 -39.45
C GLN A 179 -5.71 -7.66 -39.51
N ARG A 180 -6.79 -7.39 -40.24
CA ARG A 180 -7.80 -8.37 -40.63
C ARG A 180 -7.12 -9.29 -41.64
N SER A 181 -6.52 -10.38 -41.16
CA SER A 181 -6.05 -11.45 -42.03
C SER A 181 -7.28 -12.16 -42.58
N ASP A 182 -7.54 -11.90 -43.87
CA ASP A 182 -8.20 -12.77 -44.87
C ASP A 182 -9.22 -12.02 -45.72
N GLU A 183 -8.75 -11.17 -46.64
CA GLU A 183 -9.49 -10.85 -47.87
C GLU A 183 -8.50 -10.82 -49.04
N LYS A 184 -8.67 -11.76 -49.96
CA LYS A 184 -7.89 -11.92 -51.20
C LYS A 184 -8.12 -10.72 -52.14
N PRO A 185 -7.12 -10.34 -52.98
CA PRO A 185 -7.25 -9.19 -53.86
C PRO A 185 -7.95 -9.56 -55.18
N TYR A 186 -8.92 -8.75 -55.60
CA TYR A 186 -9.27 -8.56 -57.00
C TYR A 186 -9.32 -7.04 -57.26
N GLY A 187 -8.55 -6.57 -58.25
CA GLY A 187 -8.32 -5.15 -58.56
C GLY A 187 -9.48 -4.45 -59.31
N PRO A 188 -9.26 -3.37 -60.09
CA PRO A 188 -8.01 -2.65 -60.35
C PRO A 188 -8.04 -1.13 -60.02
N THR A 189 -6.83 -0.59 -60.04
CA THR A 189 -6.37 0.80 -60.07
C THR A 189 -7.32 1.85 -60.66
N ILE A 190 -7.55 2.94 -59.91
CA ILE A 190 -7.79 4.28 -60.47
C ILE A 190 -6.90 5.27 -59.74
N GLU A 191 -5.96 5.85 -60.49
CA GLU A 191 -5.11 6.96 -60.09
C GLU A 191 -5.96 8.17 -59.69
N ARG A 192 -5.61 8.82 -58.57
CA ARG A 192 -5.90 10.25 -58.41
C ARG A 192 -4.76 10.94 -57.67
N ARG A 193 -3.91 11.54 -58.48
CA ARG A 193 -2.97 12.62 -58.16
C ARG A 193 -3.73 13.72 -57.42
N THR A 194 -3.31 14.04 -56.20
CA THR A 194 -3.48 15.40 -55.65
C THR A 194 -2.15 15.83 -55.08
N GLU A 195 -1.56 16.79 -55.77
CA GLU A 195 -0.45 17.62 -55.33
C GLU A 195 -0.89 18.39 -54.08
N TYR A 196 -0.14 18.29 -52.99
CA TYR A 196 -0.22 19.25 -51.89
C TYR A 196 1.06 20.07 -51.91
N THR A 197 0.89 21.31 -52.37
CA THR A 197 1.84 22.41 -52.28
C THR A 197 2.13 22.70 -50.82
N GLY A 198 3.42 22.77 -50.48
CA GLY A 198 3.86 23.18 -49.16
C GLY A 198 3.73 24.69 -48.98
N GLU A 199 3.22 25.10 -47.83
CA GLU A 199 3.50 26.41 -47.25
C GLU A 199 3.97 26.20 -45.81
N ARG A 200 5.19 26.68 -45.55
CA ARG A 200 5.83 26.75 -44.25
C ARG A 200 5.39 28.07 -43.61
N GLU A 201 4.71 28.01 -42.48
CA GLU A 201 4.66 29.12 -41.55
C GLU A 201 5.33 28.70 -40.24
N GLY A 202 6.42 29.39 -39.93
CA GLY A 202 7.19 29.19 -38.71
C GLY A 202 6.56 29.98 -37.58
N GLU A 203 6.06 29.27 -36.57
CA GLU A 203 5.68 29.88 -35.30
C GLU A 203 6.77 29.64 -34.24
N HIS A 204 7.32 30.75 -33.76
CA HIS A 204 8.25 30.84 -32.64
C HIS A 204 7.60 30.26 -31.37
N TYR A 205 7.92 29.02 -31.00
CA TYR A 205 7.65 28.51 -29.66
C TYR A 205 8.68 29.05 -28.67
N ALA A 206 8.28 30.07 -27.91
CA ALA A 206 8.99 30.50 -26.71
C ALA A 206 9.06 29.34 -25.71
N SER A 207 10.26 28.77 -25.53
CA SER A 207 10.57 27.77 -24.52
C SER A 207 10.41 28.36 -23.11
N ARG A 208 9.20 28.29 -22.55
CA ARG A 208 9.06 28.27 -21.09
C ARG A 208 9.62 26.94 -20.63
N LYS A 209 10.80 26.96 -20.00
CA LYS A 209 11.32 25.82 -19.24
C LYS A 209 10.35 25.56 -18.10
N VAL A 210 9.34 24.74 -18.36
CA VAL A 210 8.51 24.18 -17.30
C VAL A 210 9.31 23.01 -16.73
N ASP A 211 9.70 23.14 -15.47
CA ASP A 211 10.41 22.09 -14.75
C ASP A 211 9.60 20.77 -14.85
N PRO A 212 10.19 19.67 -15.37
CA PRO A 212 9.53 18.37 -15.47
C PRO A 212 8.89 17.91 -14.15
N SER A 213 9.50 18.30 -13.02
CA SER A 213 9.02 18.03 -11.67
C SER A 213 7.64 18.67 -11.41
N THR A 214 7.41 19.87 -11.94
CA THR A 214 6.15 20.63 -11.78
C THR A 214 5.03 20.07 -12.66
N ILE A 215 5.36 19.61 -13.87
CA ILE A 215 4.41 18.89 -14.74
C ILE A 215 4.04 17.54 -14.13
N CYS A 216 5.02 16.82 -13.59
CA CYS A 216 4.80 15.55 -12.91
C CYS A 216 3.85 15.75 -11.72
N ASN A 217 4.09 16.75 -10.86
CA ASN A 217 3.23 17.05 -9.70
C ASN A 217 1.80 17.48 -10.10
N ARG A 218 1.63 18.25 -11.17
CA ARG A 218 0.29 18.64 -11.68
C ARG A 218 -0.45 17.47 -12.34
N LEU A 219 0.24 16.65 -13.13
CA LEU A 219 -0.33 15.42 -13.68
C LEU A 219 -0.61 14.37 -12.59
N LEU A 220 0.18 14.34 -11.51
CA LEU A 220 -0.05 13.49 -10.34
C LEU A 220 -1.34 13.89 -9.61
N SER A 221 -1.59 15.19 -9.44
CA SER A 221 -2.85 15.68 -8.85
C SER A 221 -4.08 15.38 -9.74
N LEU A 222 -3.95 15.55 -11.06
CA LEU A 222 -5.03 15.31 -12.02
C LEU A 222 -5.32 13.81 -12.24
N THR A 223 -4.28 12.96 -12.25
CA THR A 223 -4.46 11.51 -12.28
C THR A 223 -5.05 11.00 -10.97
N PHE A 224 -4.74 11.62 -9.83
CA PHE A 224 -5.32 11.23 -8.54
C PHE A 224 -6.81 11.59 -8.46
N THR A 225 -7.19 12.82 -8.83
CA THR A 225 -8.61 13.21 -8.90
C THR A 225 -9.36 12.41 -9.96
N GLY A 226 -8.76 12.15 -11.12
CA GLY A 226 -9.37 11.33 -12.17
C GLY A 226 -9.54 9.85 -11.79
N ILE A 227 -8.53 9.23 -11.17
CA ILE A 227 -8.58 7.81 -10.77
C ILE A 227 -9.55 7.59 -9.60
N TYR A 228 -9.65 8.53 -8.65
CA TYR A 228 -10.61 8.44 -7.54
C TYR A 228 -12.05 8.78 -7.97
N ALA A 229 -12.23 9.72 -8.90
CA ALA A 229 -13.55 10.07 -9.41
C ALA A 229 -14.20 8.93 -10.22
N GLU A 230 -13.40 8.06 -10.86
CA GLU A 230 -13.91 6.90 -11.59
C GLU A 230 -14.26 5.69 -10.70
N THR A 231 -13.72 5.58 -9.48
CA THR A 231 -13.88 4.38 -8.65
C THR A 231 -15.00 4.44 -7.62
N GLY A 232 -15.60 5.61 -7.35
CA GLY A 232 -16.78 5.72 -6.47
C GLY A 232 -16.59 5.29 -5.01
N ASP A 233 -15.40 4.88 -4.62
CA ASP A 233 -15.11 4.42 -3.26
C ASP A 233 -15.01 5.62 -2.30
N PRO A 234 -15.70 5.58 -1.15
CA PRO A 234 -15.67 6.66 -0.18
C PRO A 234 -14.26 6.82 0.39
N ILE A 235 -13.87 8.08 0.57
CA ILE A 235 -12.67 8.47 1.32
C ILE A 235 -12.75 7.79 2.70
N PRO A 236 -11.77 6.99 3.12
CA PRO A 236 -11.71 6.53 4.50
C PRO A 236 -11.57 7.76 5.38
N THR A 237 -12.62 8.06 6.15
CA THR A 237 -12.61 9.06 7.23
C THR A 237 -11.77 8.56 8.39
#